data_AF-A0A526S5Y6-F1
#
_entry.id   AF-A0A526S5Y6-F1
#
_cell.length_a   1.000
_cell.length_b   1.000
_cell.length_c   1.000
_cell.angle_alpha   90.00
_cell.angle_beta   90.00
_cell.angle_gamma   90.00
#
_symmetry.space_group_name_H-M   'P 1'
#
loop_
_entity.id
_entity.type
_entity.pdbx_description
1 polymer ?
#
loop_
_entity_poly.entity_id
_entity_poly.type
_entity_poly.pdbx_seq_one_letter_code
_entity_poly.pdbx_strand_id
1 'polypeptide(L)'
;GYADVTSGDKHLADIVSHLEKSPQWPHMLVVVTYDENGGFWDHIAPPRADRWGPGNRIPAFIISPYAKLGTVDHTQYDTTSILRFITARYDLPVLPGIVARDKALRNNEQPPMGDLSAALDLTK
;
A
#
# COMPACT_ATOMS: atom_id res chain seq x y z
N GLY A 1 -4.63 -24.26 -10.18
CA GLY A 1 -5.04 -22.94 -9.68
C GLY A 1 -5.89 -22.28 -10.72
N TYR A 2 -6.97 -21.61 -10.34
CA TYR A 2 -8.01 -21.09 -11.25
C TYR A 2 -7.71 -19.69 -11.82
N ALA A 3 -6.56 -19.09 -11.50
CA ALA A 3 -6.12 -17.79 -12.01
C ALA A 3 -4.71 -17.92 -12.61
N ASP A 4 -4.51 -17.36 -13.81
CA ASP A 4 -3.19 -17.20 -14.42
C ASP A 4 -2.77 -15.72 -14.36
N VAL A 5 -1.46 -15.47 -14.23
CA VAL A 5 -0.91 -14.12 -14.08
C VAL A 5 -1.31 -13.22 -15.25
N THR A 6 -1.33 -13.76 -16.47
CA THR A 6 -1.61 -12.96 -17.66
C THR A 6 -3.07 -12.51 -17.72
N SER A 7 -4.02 -13.37 -17.37
CA SER A 7 -5.43 -12.98 -17.29
C SER A 7 -5.68 -12.02 -16.14
N GLY A 8 -5.01 -12.21 -14.99
CA GLY A 8 -5.04 -11.30 -13.86
C GLY A 8 -4.56 -9.89 -14.24
N ASP A 9 -3.39 -9.80 -14.87
CA ASP A 9 -2.80 -8.52 -15.31
C ASP A 9 -3.68 -7.82 -16.35
N LYS A 10 -4.23 -8.57 -17.31
CA LYS A 10 -5.17 -8.01 -18.31
C LYS A 10 -6.44 -7.49 -17.66
N HIS A 11 -6.99 -8.23 -16.69
CA HIS A 11 -8.21 -7.83 -15.99
C HIS A 11 -7.97 -6.58 -15.14
N LEU A 12 -6.86 -6.52 -14.42
CA LEU A 12 -6.45 -5.36 -13.65
C LEU A 12 -6.27 -4.13 -14.55
N ALA A 13 -5.54 -4.28 -15.65
CA ALA A 13 -5.32 -3.19 -16.61
C ALA A 13 -6.63 -2.67 -17.21
N ASP A 14 -7.57 -3.57 -17.51
CA ASP A 14 -8.90 -3.21 -18.01
C ASP A 14 -9.69 -2.37 -16.98
N ILE A 15 -9.71 -2.80 -15.71
CA ILE A 15 -10.36 -2.04 -14.63
C ILE A 15 -9.74 -0.65 -14.48
N VAL A 16 -8.41 -0.56 -14.41
CA VAL A 16 -7.71 0.72 -14.25
C VAL A 16 -8.00 1.64 -15.44
N SER A 17 -7.97 1.15 -16.68
CA SER A 17 -8.31 1.93 -17.88
C SER A 17 -9.74 2.48 -17.85
N HIS A 18 -10.70 1.73 -17.30
CA HIS A 18 -12.07 2.22 -17.13
C HIS A 18 -12.16 3.31 -16.04
N LEU A 19 -11.45 3.14 -14.93
CA LEU A 19 -11.39 4.14 -13.86
C LEU A 19 -10.75 5.45 -14.33
N GLU A 20 -9.68 5.38 -15.12
CA GLU A 20 -9.01 6.54 -15.72
C GLU A 20 -9.92 7.37 -16.64
N LYS A 21 -10.87 6.73 -17.33
CA LYS A 21 -11.86 7.39 -18.21
C LYS A 21 -13.06 7.94 -17.44
N SER A 22 -13.19 7.64 -16.15
CA SER A 22 -14.32 8.04 -15.34
C SER A 22 -14.26 9.53 -14.97
N PRO A 23 -15.41 10.20 -14.77
CA PRO A 23 -15.41 11.58 -14.29
C PRO A 23 -14.83 11.74 -12.87
N GLN A 24 -14.64 10.64 -12.13
CA GLN A 24 -14.03 10.65 -10.79
C GLN A 24 -12.51 10.62 -10.82
N TRP A 25 -11.90 10.30 -11.96
CA TRP A 25 -10.44 10.16 -12.08
C TRP A 25 -9.64 11.33 -11.50
N PRO A 26 -10.02 12.61 -11.71
CA PRO A 26 -9.30 13.76 -11.15
C PRO A 26 -9.19 13.76 -9.61
N HIS A 27 -10.00 12.96 -8.91
CA HIS A 27 -10.05 12.88 -7.45
C HIS A 27 -9.80 11.45 -6.94
N MET A 28 -9.18 10.60 -7.75
CA MET A 28 -9.05 9.18 -7.46
C MET A 28 -7.63 8.79 -7.05
N LEU A 29 -7.55 7.88 -6.07
CA LEU A 29 -6.38 7.08 -5.76
C LEU A 29 -6.75 5.61 -5.90
N VAL A 30 -6.04 4.90 -6.77
CA VAL A 30 -6.14 3.45 -6.92
C VAL A 30 -4.88 2.83 -6.31
N VAL A 31 -5.08 1.95 -5.33
CA VAL A 31 -4.01 1.16 -4.71
C VAL A 31 -4.18 -0.27 -5.16
N VAL A 32 -3.23 -0.78 -5.95
CA VAL A 32 -3.18 -2.19 -6.33
C VAL A 32 -2.17 -2.87 -5.43
N THR A 33 -2.58 -3.89 -4.71
CA THR A 33 -1.71 -4.63 -3.79
C THR A 33 -2.23 -6.05 -3.61
N TYR A 34 -1.51 -6.86 -2.84
CA TYR A 34 -1.84 -8.24 -2.53
C TYR A 34 -2.15 -8.40 -1.05
N ASP A 35 -2.93 -9.41 -0.67
CA ASP A 35 -3.19 -9.74 0.72
C ASP A 35 -2.01 -10.50 1.36
N GLU A 36 -1.28 -11.28 0.55
CA GLU A 36 -0.15 -12.10 0.97
C GLU A 36 0.88 -12.35 -0.17
N ASN A 37 1.97 -13.08 0.11
CA ASN A 37 3.12 -13.22 -0.80
C ASN A 37 3.18 -14.54 -1.61
N GLY A 38 2.13 -15.34 -1.61
CA GLY A 38 1.99 -16.66 -2.20
C GLY A 38 2.89 -17.75 -1.63
N GLY A 39 3.62 -17.48 -0.54
CA GLY A 39 4.74 -18.32 -0.09
C GLY A 39 5.97 -18.28 -1.01
N PHE A 40 6.02 -17.35 -1.96
CA PHE A 40 7.19 -17.15 -2.81
C PHE A 40 8.37 -16.61 -2.00
N TRP A 41 9.58 -16.99 -2.42
CA TRP A 41 10.80 -16.54 -1.75
C TRP A 41 11.02 -15.04 -1.95
N ASP A 42 11.32 -14.35 -0.85
CA ASP A 42 11.79 -12.97 -0.84
C ASP A 42 13.10 -12.91 -0.03
N HIS A 43 14.08 -12.15 -0.52
CA HIS A 43 15.40 -12.05 0.11
C HIS A 43 15.44 -11.14 1.34
N ILE A 44 14.43 -10.29 1.52
CA ILE A 44 14.34 -9.36 2.65
C ILE A 44 13.55 -10.04 3.77
N ALA A 45 14.20 -10.19 4.92
CA ALA A 45 13.53 -10.67 6.12
C ALA A 45 12.40 -9.70 6.53
N PRO A 46 11.20 -10.21 6.90
CA PRO A 46 10.11 -9.38 7.38
C PRO A 46 10.52 -8.50 8.59
N PRO A 47 10.07 -7.23 8.65
CA PRO A 47 10.28 -6.39 9.83
C PRO A 47 9.67 -7.00 11.10
N ARG A 48 10.34 -6.81 12.24
CA ARG A 48 9.87 -7.34 13.52
C ARG A 48 8.92 -6.35 14.20
N ALA A 49 7.70 -6.77 14.53
CA ALA A 49 6.76 -5.95 15.30
C ALA A 49 5.97 -6.80 16.31
N ASP A 50 4.64 -6.84 16.18
CA ASP A 50 3.77 -7.70 16.98
C ASP A 50 3.83 -9.15 16.48
N ARG A 51 3.04 -10.05 17.09
CA ARG A 51 2.95 -11.47 16.72
C ARG A 51 2.64 -11.68 15.22
N TRP A 52 1.95 -10.74 14.59
CA TRP A 52 1.53 -10.83 13.19
C TRP A 52 2.53 -10.15 12.25
N GLY A 53 3.39 -9.28 12.79
CA GLY A 53 4.38 -8.51 12.06
C GLY A 53 3.76 -7.58 11.01
N PRO A 54 4.56 -6.76 10.35
CA PRO A 54 4.56 -6.73 8.90
C PRO A 54 5.03 -8.10 8.39
N GLY A 55 4.32 -8.67 7.43
CA GLY A 55 4.66 -9.95 6.82
C GLY A 55 5.77 -9.85 5.78
N ASN A 56 5.90 -10.89 4.95
CA ASN A 56 6.72 -10.85 3.74
C ASN A 56 6.30 -9.69 2.83
N ARG A 57 7.24 -9.19 2.02
CA ARG A 57 6.93 -8.13 1.06
C ARG A 57 5.90 -8.61 0.04
N ILE A 58 5.05 -7.67 -0.36
CA ILE A 58 4.05 -7.80 -1.40
C ILE A 58 4.22 -6.66 -2.40
N PRO A 59 3.90 -6.84 -3.68
CA PRO A 59 3.88 -5.74 -4.63
C PRO A 59 2.79 -4.72 -4.26
N ALA A 60 3.08 -3.44 -4.47
CA ALA A 60 2.10 -2.37 -4.35
C ALA A 60 2.31 -1.33 -5.46
N PHE A 61 1.23 -0.95 -6.14
CA PHE A 61 1.22 0.12 -7.14
C PHE A 61 0.27 1.24 -6.70
N ILE A 62 0.75 2.47 -6.83
CA ILE A 62 -0.01 3.69 -6.55
C ILE A 62 -0.33 4.36 -7.89
N ILE A 63 -1.62 4.39 -8.23
CA ILE A 63 -2.12 4.87 -9.53
C ILE A 63 -3.10 6.01 -9.27
N SER A 64 -2.75 7.21 -9.72
CA SER A 64 -3.52 8.45 -9.46
C SER A 64 -3.03 9.60 -10.35
N PRO A 65 -3.86 10.63 -10.65
CA PRO A 65 -3.36 11.90 -11.20
C PRO A 65 -2.28 12.57 -10.32
N TYR A 66 -2.31 12.28 -9.02
CA TYR A 66 -1.35 12.80 -8.04
C TYR A 66 -0.13 11.89 -7.86
N ALA A 67 -0.07 10.71 -8.48
CA ALA A 67 1.07 9.82 -8.32
C ALA A 67 2.37 10.42 -8.90
N LYS A 68 3.49 10.24 -8.20
CA LYS A 68 4.81 10.59 -8.72
C LYS A 68 5.18 9.62 -9.85
N LEU A 69 5.26 10.13 -11.07
CA LEU A 69 5.54 9.32 -12.26
C LEU A 69 7.00 8.83 -12.27
N GLY A 70 7.21 7.62 -12.80
CA GLY A 70 8.55 7.04 -13.00
C GLY A 70 9.35 6.82 -11.71
N THR A 71 8.68 6.75 -10.56
CA THR A 71 9.33 6.70 -9.23
C THR A 71 9.09 5.34 -8.58
N VAL A 72 10.12 4.79 -7.94
CA VAL A 72 9.99 3.69 -6.98
C VAL A 72 10.11 4.29 -5.59
N ASP A 73 9.05 4.22 -4.81
CA ASP A 73 9.05 4.68 -3.42
C ASP A 73 9.65 3.60 -2.52
N HIS A 74 10.69 3.97 -1.76
CA HIS A 74 11.40 3.08 -0.84
C HIS A 74 10.97 3.28 0.63
N THR A 75 9.94 4.10 0.86
CA THR A 75 9.32 4.22 2.19
C THR A 75 8.80 2.86 2.64
N GLN A 76 9.01 2.53 3.92
CA GLN A 76 8.52 1.27 4.47
C GLN A 76 7.01 1.34 4.69
N TYR A 77 6.29 0.37 4.12
CA TYR A 77 4.84 0.25 4.22
C TYR A 77 4.44 -1.15 4.69
N ASP A 78 3.25 -1.23 5.29
CA ASP A 78 2.51 -2.48 5.48
C ASP A 78 1.05 -2.29 5.03
N THR A 79 0.21 -3.31 5.12
CA THR A 79 -1.20 -3.20 4.71
C THR A 79 -1.98 -2.17 5.53
N THR A 80 -1.50 -1.81 6.74
CA THR A 80 -2.11 -0.75 7.55
C THR A 80 -1.79 0.66 7.02
N SER A 81 -0.79 0.81 6.13
CA SER A 81 -0.49 2.09 5.47
C SER A 81 -1.66 2.64 4.65
N ILE A 82 -2.52 1.78 4.10
CA ILE A 82 -3.77 2.20 3.44
C ILE A 82 -4.71 2.86 4.46
N LEU A 83 -4.86 2.26 5.64
CA LEU A 83 -5.69 2.81 6.71
C LEU A 83 -5.08 4.11 7.26
N ARG A 84 -3.76 4.19 7.40
CA ARG A 84 -3.06 5.44 7.78
C ARG A 84 -3.38 6.57 6.80
N PHE A 85 -3.29 6.29 5.50
CA PHE A 85 -3.63 7.27 4.47
C PHE A 85 -5.06 7.77 4.59
N ILE A 86 -6.03 6.84 4.69
CA ILE A 86 -7.45 7.19 4.81
C ILE A 86 -7.70 8.01 6.07
N THR A 87 -7.16 7.57 7.21
CA THR A 87 -7.30 8.27 8.49
C THR A 87 -6.75 9.69 8.41
N ALA A 88 -5.54 9.87 7.87
CA ALA A 88 -4.92 11.19 7.71
C ALA A 88 -5.69 12.07 6.70
N ARG A 89 -6.10 11.51 5.57
CA ARG A 89 -6.77 12.24 4.48
C ARG A 89 -8.11 12.83 4.90
N TYR A 90 -8.82 12.16 5.80
CA TYR A 90 -10.17 12.52 6.24
C TYR A 90 -10.25 12.96 7.71
N ASP A 91 -9.10 13.23 8.34
CA ASP A 91 -9.01 13.66 9.76
C ASP A 91 -9.79 12.74 10.72
N LEU A 92 -9.67 11.43 10.50
CA LEU A 92 -10.35 10.43 11.32
C LEU A 92 -9.53 10.09 12.58
N PRO A 93 -10.17 9.56 13.64
CA PRO A 93 -9.45 9.00 14.77
C PRO A 93 -8.53 7.84 14.35
N VAL A 94 -7.31 7.83 14.90
CA VAL A 94 -6.34 6.74 14.65
C VAL A 94 -6.85 5.44 15.25
N LEU A 95 -6.87 4.38 14.42
CA LEU A 95 -7.37 3.08 14.85
C LEU A 95 -6.45 2.44 15.92
N PRO A 96 -7.01 1.78 16.96
CA PRO A 96 -6.20 1.16 18.00
C PRO A 96 -5.18 0.13 17.48
N GLY A 97 -5.51 -0.58 16.40
CA GLY A 97 -4.59 -1.52 15.75
C GLY A 97 -3.35 -0.85 15.15
N ILE A 98 -3.50 0.34 14.58
CA ILE A 98 -2.40 1.17 14.05
C ILE A 98 -1.50 1.62 15.21
N VAL A 99 -2.09 2.07 16.33
CA VAL A 99 -1.34 2.46 17.53
C VAL A 99 -0.56 1.27 18.11
N ALA A 100 -1.19 0.09 18.19
CA ALA A 100 -0.54 -1.13 18.66
C ALA A 100 0.64 -1.53 17.76
N ARG A 101 0.45 -1.46 16.43
CA ARG A 101 1.49 -1.72 15.43
C ARG A 101 2.67 -0.76 15.59
N ASP A 102 2.42 0.54 15.75
CA ASP A 102 3.48 1.54 15.94
C ASP A 102 4.29 1.29 17.21
N LYS A 103 3.61 0.96 18.31
CA LYS A 103 4.27 0.61 19.56
C LYS A 103 5.14 -0.64 19.40
N ALA A 104 4.65 -1.66 18.70
CA ALA A 104 5.38 -2.90 18.49
C ALA A 104 6.61 -2.71 17.59
N LEU A 105 6.51 -1.90 16.53
CA LEU A 105 7.66 -1.53 15.69
C LEU A 105 8.73 -0.80 16.49
N ARG A 106 8.33 0.23 17.27
CA ARG A 106 9.26 0.98 18.13
C ARG A 106 9.95 0.10 19.16
N ASN A 107 9.22 -0.82 19.80
CA ASN A 107 9.78 -1.75 20.77
C ASN A 107 10.82 -2.72 20.16
N ASN A 108 10.79 -2.91 18.84
CA ASN A 108 11.73 -3.75 18.09
C ASN A 108 12.73 -2.91 17.27
N GLU A 109 12.87 -1.62 17.59
CA GLU A 109 13.80 -0.67 16.95
C GLU A 109 13.60 -0.58 15.42
N GLN A 110 12.38 -0.80 14.95
CA GLN A 110 12.03 -0.65 13.54
C GLN A 110 11.62 0.80 13.24
N PRO A 111 11.86 1.29 12.00
CA PRO A 111 11.32 2.57 11.56
C PRO A 111 9.77 2.53 11.51
N PRO A 112 9.11 3.70 11.58
CA PRO A 112 7.66 3.77 11.44
C PRO A 112 7.22 3.41 10.02
N MET A 113 5.99 2.92 9.90
CA MET A 113 5.34 2.73 8.59
C MET A 113 4.89 4.08 8.03
N GLY A 114 5.06 4.27 6.72
CA GLY A 114 4.49 5.40 6.01
C GLY A 114 2.99 5.25 5.78
N ASP A 115 2.38 6.28 5.19
CA ASP A 115 0.95 6.42 4.95
C ASP A 115 0.64 6.64 3.45
N LEU A 116 1.48 6.13 2.54
CA LEU A 116 1.38 6.31 1.08
C LEU A 116 1.54 7.75 0.55
N SER A 117 1.58 8.78 1.40
CA SER A 117 1.71 10.17 0.96
C SER A 117 3.02 10.44 0.22
N ALA A 118 4.10 9.73 0.54
CA ALA A 118 5.39 9.87 -0.13
C ALA A 118 5.36 9.47 -1.62
N ALA A 119 4.40 8.63 -2.04
CA ALA A 119 4.18 8.26 -3.43
C ALA A 119 3.38 9.31 -4.23
N LEU A 120 2.84 10.34 -3.56
CA LEU A 120 1.95 11.34 -4.13
C LEU A 120 2.58 12.73 -4.14
N ASP A 121 2.24 13.50 -5.16
CA ASP A 121 2.44 14.94 -5.24
C ASP A 121 1.08 15.63 -5.07
N LEU A 122 0.76 15.97 -3.82
CA LEU A 122 -0.49 16.61 -3.43
C LEU A 122 -0.46 18.14 -3.60
N THR A 123 0.61 18.69 -4.20
CA THR A 123 0.71 20.13 -4.49
C THR A 123 0.14 20.50 -5.86
N LYS A 124 -0.16 19.49 -6.68
CA LYS A 124 -0.82 19.63 -7.99
C LYS A 124 -2.31 19.97 -7.89
#